data_AF-A0A160FD52-F1
#
_entry.id   AF-A0A160FD52-F1
#
_cell.length_a   1.000
_cell.length_b   1.000
_cell.length_c   1.000
_cell.angle_alpha   90.00
_cell.angle_beta   90.00
_cell.angle_gamma   90.00
#
_symmetry.space_group_name_H-M   'P 1'
#
loop_
_entity.id
_entity.type
_entity.pdbx_description
1 polymer ?
#
loop_
_entity_poly.entity_id
_entity_poly.type
_entity_poly.pdbx_seq_one_letter_code
_entity_poly.pdbx_strand_id
1 'polypeptide(L)'
;MNKGEIISIRDKKALGATFLITVCALIILFVYAIHAALPTNPVTLPFESKINMIKWFPQGWGFFSKDPREEQFFAYDMKTGNSVFTFPNNRPENFFGLRRYGRAQGIEYGRIYSNIPPSAWSTCKKDPMDCLNQLEKSIEVKNDIPNPTICGEVGVVNKKLVPWAWSKSMENIKMPSKVVRVNVLCSKR
;
A
#
# COMPACT_ATOMS: atom_id res chain seq x y z
N MET A 1 -48.70 -18.37 37.27
CA MET A 1 -47.59 -18.60 36.31
C MET A 1 -47.29 -20.08 36.30
N ASN A 2 -47.44 -20.74 35.14
CA ASN A 2 -47.43 -22.20 35.07
C ASN A 2 -45.99 -22.73 35.10
N LYS A 3 -45.75 -23.89 35.72
CA LYS A 3 -44.39 -24.42 35.98
C LYS A 3 -43.55 -24.56 34.69
N GLY A 4 -44.19 -24.79 33.54
CA GLY A 4 -43.56 -24.85 32.21
C GLY A 4 -43.08 -23.50 31.64
N GLU A 5 -43.74 -22.38 31.95
CA GLU A 5 -43.28 -21.04 31.52
C GLU A 5 -42.02 -20.61 32.28
N ILE A 6 -41.94 -20.96 33.57
CA ILE A 6 -40.79 -20.63 34.42
C ILE A 6 -39.53 -21.37 33.93
N ILE A 7 -39.66 -22.61 33.49
CA ILE A 7 -38.56 -23.42 32.94
C ILE A 7 -38.08 -22.83 31.60
N SER A 8 -38.99 -22.51 30.68
CA SER A 8 -38.67 -21.90 29.38
C SER A 8 -37.96 -20.54 29.48
N ILE A 9 -38.38 -19.69 30.42
CA ILE A 9 -37.73 -18.39 30.67
C ILE A 9 -36.34 -18.58 31.28
N ARG A 10 -36.17 -19.57 32.17
CA ARG A 10 -34.87 -19.89 32.78
C ARG A 10 -33.86 -20.38 31.73
N ASP A 11 -34.30 -21.19 30.78
CA ASP A 11 -33.46 -21.72 29.71
C ASP A 11 -33.02 -20.63 28.73
N LYS A 12 -33.92 -19.71 28.36
CA LYS A 12 -33.56 -18.54 27.52
C LYS A 12 -32.56 -17.61 28.21
N LYS A 13 -32.72 -17.38 29.52
CA LYS A 13 -31.76 -16.58 30.31
C LYS A 13 -30.40 -17.28 30.42
N ALA A 14 -30.37 -18.60 30.60
CA ALA A 14 -29.15 -19.39 30.63
C ALA A 14 -28.41 -19.37 29.29
N LEU A 15 -29.15 -19.47 28.18
CA LEU A 15 -28.60 -19.36 26.83
C LEU A 15 -28.00 -17.97 26.57
N GLY A 16 -28.72 -16.91 26.96
CA GLY A 16 -28.24 -15.54 26.86
C GLY A 16 -26.98 -15.28 27.71
N ALA A 17 -26.93 -15.79 28.94
CA ALA A 17 -25.76 -15.69 29.79
C ALA A 17 -24.55 -16.43 29.18
N THR A 18 -24.76 -17.63 28.65
CA THR A 18 -23.70 -18.42 27.99
C THR A 18 -23.16 -17.70 26.76
N PHE A 19 -24.04 -17.11 25.95
CA PHE A 19 -23.65 -16.29 24.81
C PHE A 19 -22.78 -15.10 25.24
N LEU A 20 -23.21 -14.34 26.25
CA LEU A 20 -22.47 -13.19 26.76
C LEU A 20 -21.09 -13.59 27.31
N ILE A 21 -21.01 -14.67 28.07
CA ILE A 21 -19.74 -15.21 28.58
C ILE A 21 -18.80 -15.56 27.43
N THR A 22 -19.32 -16.22 26.39
CA THR A 22 -18.53 -16.61 25.22
C THR A 22 -18.01 -15.39 24.46
N VAL A 23 -18.88 -14.39 24.22
CA VAL A 23 -18.48 -13.13 23.57
C VAL A 23 -17.42 -12.39 24.39
N CYS A 24 -17.62 -12.27 25.71
CA CYS A 24 -16.62 -11.65 26.59
C CYS A 24 -15.28 -12.40 26.55
N ALA A 25 -15.29 -13.73 26.56
CA ALA A 25 -14.06 -14.53 26.45
C ALA A 25 -13.34 -14.30 25.13
N LEU A 26 -14.07 -14.24 24.01
CA LEU A 26 -13.51 -13.95 22.69
C LEU A 26 -12.92 -12.53 22.61
N ILE A 27 -13.60 -11.54 23.18
CA ILE A 27 -13.10 -10.15 23.23
C ILE A 27 -11.81 -10.09 24.05
N ILE A 28 -11.77 -10.73 25.22
CA ILE A 28 -10.57 -10.79 26.05
C ILE A 28 -9.42 -11.44 25.28
N LEU A 29 -9.66 -12.60 24.65
CA LEU A 29 -8.65 -13.28 23.85
C LEU A 29 -8.13 -12.39 22.71
N PHE A 30 -9.02 -11.67 22.04
CA PHE A 30 -8.66 -10.75 20.96
C PHE A 30 -7.83 -9.56 21.45
N VAL A 31 -8.20 -8.95 22.58
CA VAL A 31 -7.43 -7.85 23.19
C VAL A 31 -6.03 -8.31 23.57
N TYR A 32 -5.90 -9.47 24.20
CA TYR A 32 -4.59 -10.04 24.54
C TYR A 32 -3.76 -10.38 23.30
N ALA A 33 -4.38 -10.91 22.24
CA ALA A 33 -3.70 -11.20 20.99
C ALA A 33 -3.18 -9.94 20.29
N ILE A 34 -3.98 -8.86 20.26
CA ILE A 34 -3.53 -7.57 19.72
C ILE A 34 -2.40 -6.99 20.57
N HIS A 35 -2.57 -6.95 21.89
CA HIS A 35 -1.58 -6.34 22.78
C HIS A 35 -0.22 -7.02 22.67
N ALA A 36 -0.20 -8.36 22.64
CA ALA A 36 1.01 -9.14 22.46
C ALA A 36 1.67 -8.95 21.08
N ALA A 37 0.92 -8.51 20.07
CA ALA A 37 1.44 -8.21 18.74
C ALA A 37 1.97 -6.78 18.59
N LEU A 38 1.66 -5.89 19.55
CA LEU A 38 2.14 -4.51 19.52
C LEU A 38 3.63 -4.44 19.93
N PRO A 39 4.38 -3.45 19.40
CA PRO A 39 5.70 -3.12 19.91
C PRO A 39 5.66 -2.73 21.39
N THR A 40 6.83 -2.67 22.03
CA THR A 40 6.98 -2.26 23.44
C THR A 40 6.17 -1.01 23.75
N ASN A 41 5.21 -1.14 24.67
CA ASN A 41 4.30 -0.07 25.09
C ASN A 41 4.30 0.03 26.64
N PRO A 42 3.83 1.15 27.23
CA PRO A 42 3.82 1.33 28.68
C PRO A 42 2.63 0.65 29.38
N VAL A 43 1.72 0.02 28.64
CA VAL A 43 0.55 -0.67 29.18
C VAL A 43 0.91 -2.13 29.36
N THR A 44 0.76 -2.69 30.56
CA THR A 44 1.03 -4.11 30.80
C THR A 44 -0.24 -4.82 31.19
N LEU A 45 -0.66 -5.83 30.42
CA LEU A 45 -1.82 -6.63 30.77
C LEU A 45 -1.45 -7.67 31.85
N PRO A 46 -2.38 -8.00 32.77
CA PRO A 46 -2.10 -8.99 33.80
C PRO A 46 -1.86 -10.37 33.16
N PHE A 47 -0.89 -11.12 33.69
CA PHE A 47 -0.54 -12.49 33.25
C PHE A 47 -0.05 -12.65 31.79
N GLU A 48 0.11 -11.56 31.03
CA GLU A 48 0.53 -11.59 29.63
C GLU A 48 1.85 -12.36 29.41
N SER A 49 2.85 -12.11 30.25
CA SER A 49 4.16 -12.78 30.18
C SER A 49 4.11 -14.28 30.45
N LYS A 50 3.11 -14.76 31.22
CA LYS A 50 2.94 -16.18 31.54
C LYS A 50 2.23 -16.94 30.42
N ILE A 51 1.26 -16.29 29.78
CA ILE A 51 0.43 -16.90 28.73
C ILE A 51 1.22 -17.03 27.41
N ASN A 52 2.13 -16.08 27.13
CA ASN A 52 2.97 -16.07 25.93
C ASN A 52 2.14 -16.22 24.64
N MET A 53 1.18 -15.31 24.47
CA MET A 53 0.18 -15.34 23.39
C MET A 53 0.77 -15.47 21.98
N ILE A 54 1.96 -14.91 21.72
CA ILE A 54 2.65 -14.95 20.42
C ILE A 54 2.91 -16.39 19.95
N LYS A 55 3.15 -17.35 20.88
CA LYS A 55 3.38 -18.76 20.53
C LYS A 55 2.13 -19.46 19.98
N TRP A 56 0.96 -19.06 20.46
CA TRP A 56 -0.32 -19.70 20.13
C TRP A 56 -1.05 -18.95 19.01
N PHE A 57 -0.88 -17.63 18.95
CA PHE A 57 -1.45 -16.73 17.97
C PHE A 57 -0.37 -15.83 17.37
N PRO A 58 0.45 -16.35 16.44
CA PRO A 58 1.41 -15.53 15.73
C PRO A 58 0.68 -14.53 14.84
N GLN A 59 0.59 -13.27 15.29
CA GLN A 59 -0.03 -12.17 14.53
C GLN A 59 0.97 -11.39 13.65
N GLY A 60 2.26 -11.71 13.75
CA GLY A 60 3.34 -11.06 13.01
C GLY A 60 3.86 -11.90 11.87
N TRP A 61 3.22 -11.82 10.70
CA TRP A 61 3.85 -12.28 9.46
C TRP A 61 4.87 -11.20 9.09
N GLY A 62 6.15 -11.46 9.35
CA GLY A 62 7.24 -10.62 8.85
C GLY A 62 7.21 -10.66 7.34
N PHE A 63 6.50 -9.73 6.70
CA PHE A 63 6.58 -9.57 5.26
C PHE A 63 8.00 -9.11 4.96
N PHE A 64 8.71 -9.85 4.10
CA PHE A 64 9.94 -9.40 3.43
C PHE A 64 9.58 -8.17 2.58
N SER A 65 9.45 -7.04 3.26
CA SER A 65 9.03 -5.78 2.69
C SER A 65 10.28 -5.14 2.12
N LYS A 66 10.17 -4.67 0.88
CA LYS A 66 11.20 -3.85 0.22
C LYS A 66 11.65 -2.73 1.18
N ASP A 67 12.94 -2.41 1.22
CA ASP A 67 13.45 -1.38 2.14
C ASP A 67 12.72 -0.05 1.85
N PRO A 68 12.11 0.61 2.86
CA PRO A 68 11.40 1.87 2.67
C PRO A 68 12.31 3.02 2.18
N ARG A 69 13.64 2.86 2.28
CA ARG A 69 14.65 3.82 1.80
C ARG A 69 15.16 3.52 0.39
N GLU A 70 14.73 2.41 -0.21
CA GLU A 70 15.02 2.12 -1.62
C GLU A 70 14.40 3.17 -2.54
N GLU A 71 14.98 3.28 -3.73
CA GLU A 71 14.47 4.18 -4.74
C GLU A 71 13.03 3.76 -5.13
N GLN A 72 12.16 4.77 -5.19
CA GLN A 72 10.76 4.65 -5.56
C GLN A 72 10.56 5.19 -6.97
N PHE A 73 9.63 4.56 -7.67
CA PHE A 73 9.31 4.86 -9.04
C PHE A 73 8.10 5.78 -9.14
N PHE A 74 8.21 6.78 -9.99
CA PHE A 74 7.13 7.69 -10.35
C PHE A 74 7.04 7.77 -11.87
N ALA A 75 5.84 7.95 -12.38
CA ALA A 75 5.59 8.11 -13.80
C ALA A 75 4.53 9.18 -14.02
N TYR A 76 4.83 10.12 -14.91
CA TYR A 76 4.02 11.29 -15.22
C TYR A 76 3.65 11.27 -16.69
N ASP A 77 2.41 11.61 -17.00
CA ASP A 77 2.02 11.90 -18.38
C ASP A 77 2.64 13.24 -18.79
N MET A 78 3.45 13.24 -19.85
CA MET A 78 4.15 14.46 -20.28
C MET A 78 3.23 15.53 -20.86
N LYS A 79 1.99 15.16 -21.27
CA LYS A 79 1.01 16.13 -21.77
C LYS A 79 0.31 16.88 -20.64
N THR A 80 0.00 16.18 -19.55
CA THR A 80 -0.81 16.73 -18.44
C THR A 80 0.01 17.06 -17.20
N GLY A 81 1.22 16.52 -17.06
CA GLY A 81 2.05 16.60 -15.85
C GLY A 81 1.53 15.77 -14.68
N ASN A 82 0.40 15.07 -14.86
CA ASN A 82 -0.22 14.28 -13.81
C ASN A 82 0.41 12.89 -13.70
N SER A 83 0.28 12.27 -12.52
CA SER A 83 0.66 10.87 -12.34
C SER A 83 -0.16 9.95 -13.27
N VAL A 84 0.52 9.03 -13.96
CA VAL A 84 -0.16 7.99 -14.77
C VAL A 84 -0.87 6.95 -13.91
N PHE A 85 -0.46 6.83 -12.64
CA PHE A 85 -1.03 5.87 -11.71
C PHE A 85 -2.37 6.33 -11.16
N THR A 86 -3.30 5.38 -11.07
CA THR A 86 -4.65 5.58 -10.54
C THR A 86 -4.75 5.42 -9.02
N PHE A 87 -3.66 5.09 -8.33
CA PHE A 87 -3.65 5.00 -6.86
C PHE A 87 -3.90 6.36 -6.17
N PRO A 88 -4.41 6.35 -4.92
CA PRO A 88 -4.81 5.20 -4.11
C PRO A 88 -6.21 4.66 -4.45
N ASN A 89 -6.42 3.36 -4.22
CA ASN A 89 -7.66 2.66 -4.57
C ASN A 89 -8.88 3.14 -3.79
N ASN A 90 -8.70 3.78 -2.64
CA ASN A 90 -9.79 4.27 -1.80
C ASN A 90 -10.41 5.59 -2.31
N ARG A 91 -9.98 6.13 -3.46
CA ARG A 91 -10.57 7.34 -4.02
C ARG A 91 -11.94 7.08 -4.67
N PRO A 92 -12.82 8.10 -4.73
CA PRO A 92 -14.10 8.00 -5.43
C PRO A 92 -13.97 7.61 -6.90
N GLU A 93 -12.94 8.10 -7.60
CA GLU A 93 -12.69 7.77 -9.02
C GLU A 93 -12.39 6.28 -9.26
N ASN A 94 -11.99 5.57 -8.20
CA ASN A 94 -11.76 4.12 -8.17
C ASN A 94 -12.92 3.35 -7.52
N PHE A 95 -14.07 4.00 -7.30
CA PHE A 95 -15.24 3.44 -6.60
C PHE A 95 -14.84 2.79 -5.28
N PHE A 96 -14.01 3.48 -4.49
CA PHE A 96 -13.50 3.00 -3.20
C PHE A 96 -12.83 1.61 -3.26
N GLY A 97 -12.29 1.23 -4.42
CA GLY A 97 -11.50 0.01 -4.61
C GLY A 97 -12.21 -1.11 -5.34
N LEU A 98 -13.45 -0.89 -5.81
CA LEU A 98 -14.11 -1.80 -6.76
C LEU A 98 -13.38 -1.79 -8.11
N ARG A 99 -12.89 -0.61 -8.53
CA ARG A 99 -12.05 -0.47 -9.72
C ARG A 99 -10.58 -0.71 -9.34
N ARG A 100 -10.02 -1.84 -9.80
CA ARG A 100 -8.70 -2.34 -9.37
C ARG A 100 -7.55 -2.11 -10.37
N TYR A 101 -7.71 -1.22 -11.35
CA TYR A 101 -6.66 -0.98 -12.36
C TYR A 101 -5.34 -0.52 -11.74
N GLY A 102 -5.36 0.29 -10.68
CA GLY A 102 -4.14 0.71 -9.97
C GLY A 102 -3.27 -0.48 -9.58
N ARG A 103 -3.86 -1.56 -9.05
CA ARG A 103 -3.09 -2.77 -8.69
C ARG A 103 -2.40 -3.43 -9.89
N ALA A 104 -3.01 -3.41 -11.08
CA ALA A 104 -2.41 -3.96 -12.29
C ALA A 104 -1.29 -3.06 -12.85
N GLN A 105 -1.43 -1.74 -12.70
CA GLN A 105 -0.46 -0.75 -13.19
C GLN A 105 0.95 -0.92 -12.63
N GLY A 106 1.10 -1.47 -11.42
CA GLY A 106 2.42 -1.75 -10.86
C GLY A 106 3.22 -2.79 -11.66
N ILE A 107 2.55 -3.85 -12.12
CA ILE A 107 3.16 -4.89 -12.97
C ILE A 107 3.43 -4.33 -14.37
N GLU A 108 2.46 -3.61 -14.92
CA GLU A 108 2.58 -2.93 -16.22
C GLU A 108 3.78 -1.99 -16.27
N TYR A 109 3.90 -1.11 -15.26
CA TYR A 109 5.03 -0.22 -15.12
C TYR A 109 6.35 -0.99 -14.94
N GLY A 110 6.35 -2.08 -14.16
CA GLY A 110 7.55 -2.92 -13.98
C GLY A 110 8.08 -3.48 -15.30
N ARG A 111 7.19 -3.90 -16.21
CA ARG A 111 7.58 -4.36 -17.56
C ARG A 111 8.09 -3.23 -18.46
N ILE A 112 7.44 -2.07 -18.42
CA ILE A 112 7.92 -0.89 -19.14
C ILE A 112 9.32 -0.52 -18.63
N TYR A 113 9.49 -0.45 -17.31
CA TYR A 113 10.75 -0.10 -16.65
C TYR A 113 11.89 -1.06 -17.02
N SER A 114 11.65 -2.38 -17.03
CA SER A 114 12.68 -3.36 -17.39
C SER A 114 13.16 -3.25 -18.83
N ASN A 115 12.33 -2.68 -19.72
CA ASN A 115 12.67 -2.46 -21.12
C ASN A 115 13.39 -1.13 -21.38
N ILE A 116 13.57 -0.29 -20.36
CA ILE A 116 14.32 0.97 -20.48
C ILE A 116 15.82 0.66 -20.38
N PRO A 117 16.63 0.98 -21.41
CA PRO A 117 18.06 0.75 -21.36
C PRO A 117 18.73 1.63 -20.28
N PRO A 118 19.70 1.09 -19.53
CA PRO A 118 20.41 1.85 -18.48
C PRO A 118 21.04 3.16 -18.98
N SER A 119 21.46 3.21 -20.25
CA SER A 119 22.08 4.38 -20.87
C SER A 119 21.12 5.55 -21.15
N ALA A 120 19.80 5.32 -21.14
CA ALA A 120 18.81 6.36 -21.37
C ALA A 120 18.52 7.21 -20.12
N TRP A 121 18.96 6.76 -18.94
CA TRP A 121 18.71 7.46 -17.69
C TRP A 121 19.65 8.66 -17.52
N SER A 122 19.06 9.81 -17.22
CA SER A 122 19.80 11.03 -16.88
C SER A 122 19.66 11.36 -15.41
N THR A 123 20.76 11.75 -14.75
CA THR A 123 20.71 12.20 -13.36
C THR A 123 20.19 13.63 -13.25
N CYS A 124 19.24 13.86 -12.36
CA CYS A 124 18.64 15.16 -12.08
C CYS A 124 18.83 15.52 -10.60
N LYS A 125 19.40 16.71 -10.34
CA LYS A 125 19.56 17.25 -8.98
C LYS A 125 18.52 18.31 -8.61
N LYS A 126 17.68 18.70 -9.57
CA LYS A 126 16.63 19.72 -9.43
C LYS A 126 15.28 19.06 -9.28
N ASP A 127 14.21 19.81 -9.51
CA ASP A 127 12.88 19.23 -9.63
C ASP A 127 12.86 18.22 -10.80
N PRO A 128 12.36 16.98 -10.59
CA PRO A 128 12.31 15.98 -11.64
C PRO A 128 11.51 16.43 -12.86
N MET A 129 10.46 17.23 -12.69
CA MET A 129 9.63 17.66 -13.81
C MET A 129 10.36 18.66 -14.71
N ASP A 130 11.17 19.55 -14.13
CA ASP A 130 12.03 20.46 -14.89
C ASP A 130 13.04 19.68 -15.75
N CYS A 131 13.67 18.67 -15.17
CA CYS A 131 14.62 17.82 -15.88
C CYS A 131 13.94 16.99 -16.97
N LEU A 132 12.73 16.49 -16.72
CA LEU A 132 11.94 15.79 -17.75
C LEU A 132 11.61 16.71 -18.92
N ASN A 133 11.20 17.95 -18.66
CA ASN A 133 10.85 18.90 -19.73
C ASN A 133 12.07 19.32 -20.58
N GLN A 134 13.27 19.28 -20.02
CA GLN A 134 14.53 19.57 -20.73
C GLN A 134 15.01 18.41 -21.61
N LEU A 135 14.51 17.19 -21.39
CA LEU A 135 14.85 16.05 -22.22
C LEU A 135 14.06 16.12 -23.54
N GLU A 136 14.76 16.32 -24.65
CA GLU A 136 14.15 16.37 -25.98
C GLU A 136 13.85 14.97 -26.55
N LYS A 137 14.62 13.96 -26.15
CA LYS A 137 14.53 12.60 -26.71
C LYS A 137 13.65 11.71 -25.86
N SER A 138 12.61 11.14 -26.47
CA SER A 138 11.88 10.00 -25.94
C SER A 138 12.41 8.71 -26.56
N ILE A 139 12.62 7.69 -25.74
CA ILE A 139 12.90 6.33 -26.24
C ILE A 139 11.58 5.60 -26.46
N GLU A 140 11.50 4.75 -27.47
CA GLU A 140 10.31 3.93 -27.67
C GLU A 140 10.36 2.67 -26.80
N VAL A 141 9.29 2.42 -26.06
CA VAL A 141 9.15 1.22 -25.23
C VAL A 141 7.81 0.57 -25.52
N LYS A 142 7.81 -0.74 -25.80
CA LYS A 142 6.57 -1.48 -26.04
C LYS A 142 5.93 -1.89 -24.71
N ASN A 143 4.63 -1.65 -24.61
CA ASN A 143 3.78 -2.21 -23.56
C ASN A 143 3.07 -3.46 -24.12
N ASP A 144 3.47 -4.63 -23.63
CA ASP A 144 3.03 -5.94 -24.10
C ASP A 144 1.88 -6.52 -23.25
N ILE A 145 1.33 -5.74 -22.33
CA ILE A 145 0.20 -6.16 -21.50
C ILE A 145 -1.08 -6.19 -22.35
N PRO A 146 -1.92 -7.24 -22.25
CA PRO A 146 -3.12 -7.39 -23.08
C PRO A 146 -4.11 -6.22 -23.03
N ASN A 147 -4.23 -5.57 -21.86
CA ASN A 147 -5.10 -4.40 -21.63
C ASN A 147 -4.26 -3.24 -21.07
N PRO A 148 -3.49 -2.53 -21.90
CA PRO A 148 -2.54 -1.53 -21.43
C PRO A 148 -3.27 -0.26 -20.97
N THR A 149 -2.82 0.31 -19.87
CA THR A 149 -3.33 1.55 -19.29
C THR A 149 -2.32 2.70 -19.34
N ILE A 150 -1.02 2.41 -19.43
CA ILE A 150 0.07 3.38 -19.54
C ILE A 150 0.51 3.43 -21.01
N CYS A 151 0.16 4.51 -21.71
CA CYS A 151 0.41 4.68 -23.15
C CYS A 151 0.82 6.12 -23.49
N GLY A 152 1.58 6.30 -24.57
CA GLY A 152 2.01 7.61 -25.06
C GLY A 152 3.26 8.15 -24.36
N GLU A 153 3.44 9.47 -24.35
CA GLU A 153 4.62 10.09 -23.75
C GLU A 153 4.55 10.11 -22.22
N VAL A 154 5.46 9.37 -21.59
CA VAL A 154 5.55 9.20 -20.15
C VAL A 154 6.95 9.62 -19.67
N GLY A 155 6.99 10.49 -18.69
CA GLY A 155 8.20 10.83 -17.95
C GLY A 155 8.36 9.89 -16.77
N VAL A 156 9.45 9.13 -16.74
CA VAL A 156 9.75 8.19 -15.67
C VAL A 156 10.80 8.78 -14.75
N VAL A 157 10.53 8.74 -13.44
CA VAL A 157 11.40 9.27 -12.40
C VAL A 157 11.68 8.17 -11.38
N ASN A 158 12.94 7.99 -11.04
CA ASN A 158 13.39 7.11 -9.99
C ASN A 158 14.14 7.92 -8.93
N LYS A 159 13.61 7.97 -7.69
CA LYS A 159 14.18 8.76 -6.60
C LYS A 159 13.91 8.14 -5.23
N LYS A 160 14.80 8.38 -4.27
CA LYS A 160 14.53 8.04 -2.87
C LYS A 160 13.48 8.97 -2.28
N LEU A 161 12.65 8.44 -1.38
CA LEU A 161 11.69 9.26 -0.64
C LEU A 161 12.42 10.19 0.33
N VAL A 162 11.85 11.37 0.56
CA VAL A 162 12.26 12.23 1.67
C VAL A 162 11.95 11.47 2.97
N PRO A 163 12.94 11.19 3.83
CA PRO A 163 12.67 10.41 5.02
C PRO A 163 11.74 11.15 5.97
N TRP A 164 10.91 10.40 6.69
CA TRP A 164 9.79 10.94 7.48
C TRP A 164 10.21 12.01 8.51
N ALA A 165 11.42 11.91 9.06
CA ALA A 165 12.00 12.89 9.97
C ALA A 165 12.03 14.33 9.39
N TRP A 166 12.03 14.46 8.06
CA TRP A 166 12.02 15.74 7.34
C TRP A 166 10.69 16.03 6.63
N SER A 167 9.61 15.34 7.00
CA SER A 167 8.28 15.52 6.40
C SER A 167 7.79 16.98 6.43
N LYS A 168 8.10 17.73 7.49
CA LYS A 168 7.76 19.16 7.62
C LYS A 168 8.47 20.06 6.59
N SER A 169 9.55 19.61 5.99
CA SER A 169 10.36 20.37 5.03
C SER A 169 10.34 19.72 3.64
N MET A 170 9.42 18.78 3.39
CA MET A 170 9.40 17.96 2.18
C MET A 170 9.35 18.79 0.89
N GLU A 171 8.64 19.92 0.89
CA GLU A 171 8.52 20.80 -0.28
C GLU A 171 9.83 21.51 -0.63
N ASN A 172 10.66 21.79 0.39
CA ASN A 172 11.92 22.51 0.24
C ASN A 172 13.11 21.58 -0.03
N ILE A 173 12.91 20.25 0.12
CA ILE A 173 13.97 19.26 -0.09
C ILE A 173 13.90 18.71 -1.51
N LYS A 174 14.92 19.02 -2.30
CA LYS A 174 15.10 18.46 -3.65
C LYS A 174 16.01 17.24 -3.57
N MET A 175 15.39 16.05 -3.60
CA MET A 175 16.13 14.78 -3.63
C MET A 175 16.70 14.53 -5.03
N PRO A 176 17.96 14.06 -5.14
CA PRO A 176 18.51 13.63 -6.42
C PRO A 176 17.67 12.49 -6.99
N SER A 177 17.47 12.53 -8.30
CA SER A 177 16.64 11.58 -9.04
C SER A 177 17.32 11.14 -10.33
N LYS A 178 16.86 10.03 -10.90
CA LYS A 178 17.16 9.62 -12.27
C LYS A 178 15.89 9.77 -13.08
N VAL A 179 15.97 10.37 -14.25
CA VAL A 179 14.82 10.67 -15.10
C VAL A 179 15.05 10.18 -16.52
N VAL A 180 13.97 9.82 -17.20
CA VAL A 180 13.97 9.42 -18.60
C VAL A 180 12.59 9.69 -19.20
N ARG A 181 12.55 10.12 -20.47
CA ARG A 181 11.30 10.21 -21.23
C ARG A 181 11.15 8.98 -22.11
N VAL A 182 9.97 8.37 -22.09
CA VAL A 182 9.63 7.20 -22.90
C VAL A 182 8.35 7.46 -23.68
N ASN A 183 8.29 7.00 -24.92
CA ASN A 183 7.07 6.90 -25.70
C ASN A 183 6.59 5.45 -25.64
N VAL A 184 5.51 5.22 -24.89
CA VAL A 184 4.98 3.89 -24.63
C VAL A 184 4.02 3.48 -25.75
N LEU A 185 4.45 2.50 -26.54
CA LEU A 185 3.67 1.93 -27.64
C LEU A 185 2.77 0.82 -27.11
N CYS A 186 1.46 1.04 -27.18
CA CYS A 186 0.45 0.07 -26.75
C CYS A 186 -0.10 -0.70 -27.94
N SER A 187 -0.30 -2.02 -27.79
CA SER A 187 -1.14 -2.77 -28.74
C SER A 187 -2.56 -2.21 -28.74
N LYS A 188 -3.21 -2.20 -29.93
CA LYS A 188 -4.54 -1.58 -30.16
C LYS A 188 -5.50 -1.80 -28.99
N ARG A 189 -6.10 -0.70 -28.55
CA ARG A 189 -7.13 -0.60 -27.53
C ARG A 189 -8.49 -1.08 -28.05
#